data_AF-A0A1Z8ZRA0-F1
#
_entry.id   AF-A0A1Z8ZRA0-F1
#
_cell.length_a   1.000
_cell.length_b   1.000
_cell.length_c   1.000
_cell.angle_alpha   90.00
_cell.angle_beta   90.00
_cell.angle_gamma   90.00
#
_symmetry.space_group_name_H-M   'P 1'
#
loop_
_entity.id
_entity.type
_entity.pdbx_description
1 polymer ?
#
loop_
_entity_poly.entity_id
_entity_poly.type
_entity_poly.pdbx_seq_one_letter_code
_entity_poly.pdbx_strand_id
1 'polypeptide(L)'
;MEEEIKIKPVNRGKRPFFFDDPAIDQLIAIIMAMSGELSVLYDRVDTIERLLETNGGLKREDIEKFKPNQEIEGERNVRRNEYISRLFKIITDEKTNLTPHNEMKDYRNLMKDLDKT
;
A
#
# COMPACT_ATOMS: atom_id res chain seq x y z
N MET A 1 23.56 -41.07 8.46
CA MET A 1 22.62 -40.76 7.37
C MET A 1 21.45 -40.08 8.03
N GLU A 2 21.28 -38.78 7.81
CA GLU A 2 20.28 -37.94 8.46
C GLU A 2 18.87 -38.36 8.01
N GLU A 3 18.00 -38.62 8.97
CA GLU A 3 16.62 -39.02 8.73
C GLU A 3 15.80 -37.78 8.33
N GLU A 4 15.24 -37.81 7.13
CA GLU A 4 14.50 -36.70 6.53
C GLU A 4 13.20 -36.46 7.31
N ILE A 5 13.16 -35.39 8.12
CA ILE A 5 11.99 -35.02 8.91
C ILE A 5 10.89 -34.52 7.97
N LYS A 6 9.96 -35.40 7.59
CA LYS A 6 8.74 -35.02 6.86
C LYS A 6 7.78 -34.26 7.77
N ILE A 7 7.82 -32.94 7.69
CA ILE A 7 6.83 -32.07 8.33
C ILE A 7 5.47 -32.30 7.65
N LYS A 8 4.50 -32.88 8.38
CA LYS A 8 3.13 -33.00 7.89
C LYS A 8 2.56 -31.59 7.62
N PRO A 9 1.91 -31.34 6.48
CA PRO A 9 1.26 -30.06 6.24
C PRO A 9 0.18 -29.85 7.29
N VAL A 10 0.33 -28.80 8.09
CA VAL A 10 -0.73 -28.33 8.98
C VAL A 10 -1.95 -28.05 8.10
N ASN A 11 -3.04 -28.76 8.38
CA ASN A 11 -4.30 -28.58 7.67
C ASN A 11 -4.82 -27.18 8.04
N ARG A 12 -4.40 -26.17 7.28
CA ARG A 12 -4.88 -24.79 7.45
C ARG A 12 -6.35 -24.83 7.06
N GLY A 13 -7.24 -24.80 8.06
CA GLY A 13 -8.68 -24.67 7.82
C GLY A 13 -8.95 -23.52 6.85
N LYS A 14 -10.03 -23.64 6.06
CA LYS A 14 -10.42 -22.57 5.11
C LYS A 14 -10.41 -21.23 5.85
N ARG A 15 -9.72 -20.22 5.29
CA ARG A 15 -9.68 -18.88 5.87
C ARG A 15 -11.13 -18.42 6.13
N PRO A 16 -11.47 -17.99 7.36
CA PRO A 16 -12.79 -17.45 7.63
C PRO A 16 -12.98 -16.18 6.80
N PHE A 17 -14.12 -16.08 6.14
CA PHE A 17 -14.60 -14.85 5.50
C PHE A 17 -15.65 -14.25 6.43
N PHE A 18 -15.51 -12.97 6.75
CA PHE A 18 -16.38 -12.27 7.69
C PHE A 18 -17.36 -11.32 6.99
N PHE A 19 -17.05 -10.91 5.75
CA PHE A 19 -17.89 -10.01 4.96
C PHE A 19 -18.50 -10.71 3.75
N ASP A 20 -19.58 -10.13 3.23
CA ASP A 20 -20.27 -10.63 2.03
C ASP A 20 -19.38 -10.57 0.77
N ASP A 21 -18.52 -9.56 0.69
CA ASP A 21 -17.51 -9.44 -0.36
C ASP A 21 -16.14 -9.92 0.15
N PRO A 22 -15.62 -11.05 -0.38
CA PRO A 22 -14.29 -11.56 -0.02
C PRO A 22 -13.14 -10.56 -0.26
N ALA A 23 -13.33 -9.56 -1.12
CA ALA A 23 -12.34 -8.50 -1.35
C ALA A 23 -12.11 -7.65 -0.09
N ILE A 24 -13.13 -7.47 0.76
CA ILE A 24 -13.03 -6.70 2.01
C ILE A 24 -12.15 -7.45 3.02
N ASP A 25 -12.39 -8.75 3.20
CA ASP A 25 -11.56 -9.59 4.08
C ASP A 25 -10.09 -9.63 3.62
N GLN A 26 -9.86 -9.66 2.30
CA GLN A 26 -8.51 -9.60 1.73
C GLN A 26 -7.84 -8.25 1.99
N LEU A 27 -8.56 -7.15 1.78
CA LEU A 27 -8.05 -5.81 2.06
C LEU A 27 -7.70 -5.65 3.55
N ILE A 28 -8.56 -6.12 4.45
CA ILE A 28 -8.31 -6.08 5.89
C ILE A 28 -7.07 -6.92 6.24
N ALA A 29 -6.93 -8.12 5.68
CA ALA A 29 -5.76 -8.95 5.92
C ALA A 29 -4.46 -8.27 5.46
N ILE A 30 -4.49 -7.57 4.31
CA ILE A 30 -3.36 -6.79 3.80
C ILE A 30 -3.04 -5.63 4.76
N ILE A 31 -4.04 -4.85 5.19
CA ILE A 31 -3.88 -3.74 6.13
C ILE A 31 -3.30 -4.22 7.45
N MET A 32 -3.79 -5.34 8.00
CA MET A 32 -3.27 -5.92 9.23
C MET A 32 -1.80 -6.34 9.10
N ALA A 33 -1.43 -7.01 8.00
CA ALA A 33 -0.04 -7.38 7.75
C ALA A 33 0.87 -6.13 7.63
N MET A 34 0.44 -5.13 6.87
CA MET A 34 1.16 -3.85 6.75
C MET A 34 1.28 -3.11 8.08
N SER A 35 0.25 -3.16 8.93
CA SER A 35 0.26 -2.50 10.24
C SER A 35 1.27 -3.16 11.19
N GLY A 36 1.42 -4.49 11.10
CA GLY A 36 2.48 -5.21 11.82
C GLY A 36 3.88 -4.74 11.42
N GLU A 37 4.15 -4.69 10.11
CA GLU A 37 5.43 -4.19 9.59
C GLU A 37 5.69 -2.73 9.98
N LEU A 38 4.65 -1.90 9.96
CA LEU A 38 4.72 -0.48 10.34
C LEU A 38 5.02 -0.31 11.83
N SER A 39 4.48 -1.17 12.70
CA SER A 39 4.81 -1.22 14.12
C SER A 39 6.29 -1.53 14.33
N VAL A 40 6.82 -2.56 13.66
CA VAL A 40 8.24 -2.93 13.76
C VAL A 40 9.14 -1.81 13.25
N LEU A 41 8.72 -1.09 12.20
CA LEU A 41 9.44 0.06 11.68
C LEU A 41 9.48 1.21 12.70
N TYR A 42 8.36 1.50 13.39
CA TYR A 42 8.35 2.50 14.45
C TYR A 42 9.29 2.13 15.61
N ASP A 43 9.26 0.86 16.06
CA ASP A 43 10.16 0.40 17.12
C ASP A 43 11.64 0.52 16.70
N ARG A 44 11.94 0.26 15.43
CA ARG A 44 13.28 0.42 14.88
C ARG A 44 13.70 1.89 14.82
N VAL A 45 12.79 2.80 14.47
CA VAL A 45 13.05 4.25 14.48
C VAL A 45 13.31 4.74 15.91
N ASP A 46 12.47 4.38 16.88
CA ASP A 46 12.68 4.72 18.30
C ASP A 46 14.04 4.19 18.80
N THR A 47 14.41 2.96 18.41
CA THR A 47 15.73 2.41 18.73
C THR A 47 16.87 3.24 18.14
N ILE A 48 16.76 3.67 16.88
CA ILE A 48 17.76 4.52 16.23
C ILE A 48 17.88 5.85 16.96
N GLU A 49 16.75 6.49 17.29
CA GLU A 49 16.73 7.76 18.00
C GLU A 49 17.40 7.67 19.38
N ARG A 50 17.11 6.60 20.14
CA ARG A 50 17.75 6.36 21.45
C ARG A 50 19.25 6.10 21.33
N LEU A 51 19.68 5.35 20.32
CA LEU A 51 21.09 5.09 20.09
C LEU A 51 21.84 6.37 19.66
N LEU A 52 21.20 7.24 18.86
CA LEU A 52 21.76 8.53 18.48
C LEU A 52 21.84 9.50 19.67
N GLU A 53 20.86 9.48 20.57
CA GLU A 53 20.87 10.28 21.79
C GLU A 53 21.97 9.81 22.76
N THR A 54 22.15 8.49 22.89
CA THR A 54 23.16 7.92 23.79
C THR A 54 24.58 8.08 23.25
N ASN A 55 24.80 7.87 21.95
CA ASN A 55 26.14 7.76 21.37
C ASN A 55 26.54 8.92 20.46
N GLY A 56 25.58 9.71 19.95
CA GLY A 56 25.81 10.72 18.91
C GLY A 56 25.48 12.16 19.33
N GLY A 57 24.92 12.36 20.53
CA GLY A 57 24.60 13.68 21.08
C GLY A 57 23.38 14.38 20.47
N LEU A 58 22.68 13.74 19.52
CA LEU A 58 21.43 14.23 18.96
C LEU A 58 20.29 13.93 19.92
N LYS A 59 19.62 14.96 20.47
CA LYS A 59 18.49 14.73 21.38
C LYS A 59 17.23 14.43 20.60
N ARG A 60 16.35 13.60 21.15
CA ARG A 60 15.02 13.37 20.56
C ARG A 60 14.22 14.65 20.40
N GLU A 61 14.38 15.61 21.33
CA GLU A 61 13.77 16.93 21.23
C GLU A 61 14.20 17.74 20.00
N ASP A 62 15.43 17.53 19.51
CA ASP A 62 15.92 18.21 18.32
C ASP A 62 15.22 17.68 17.05
N ILE A 63 14.87 16.39 17.05
CA ILE A 63 14.09 15.74 15.98
C ILE A 63 12.65 16.28 15.98
N GLU A 64 12.00 16.36 17.14
CA GLU A 64 10.63 16.88 17.28
C GLU A 64 10.51 18.36 16.92
N LYS A 65 11.55 19.15 17.21
CA LYS A 65 11.59 20.58 16.89
C LYS A 65 12.09 20.85 15.47
N PHE A 66 12.53 19.82 14.74
CA PHE A 66 13.10 19.99 13.42
C PHE A 66 12.07 20.58 12.44
N LYS A 67 12.41 21.75 11.89
CA LYS A 67 11.63 22.39 10.85
C LYS A 67 12.35 22.24 9.52
N PRO A 68 11.83 21.42 8.59
CA PRO A 68 12.43 21.26 7.27
C PRO A 68 12.38 22.58 6.52
N ASN A 69 13.45 22.89 5.79
CA ASN A 69 13.47 24.01 4.85
C ASN A 69 12.75 23.63 3.55
N GLN A 70 12.63 24.58 2.61
CA GLN A 70 11.94 24.34 1.34
C GLN A 70 12.57 23.23 0.51
N GLU A 71 13.89 23.08 0.55
CA GLU A 71 14.63 22.04 -0.17
C GLU A 71 14.26 20.64 0.36
N ILE A 72 14.35 20.43 1.68
CA ILE A 72 14.02 19.16 2.33
C ILE A 72 12.55 18.80 2.15
N GLU A 73 11.64 19.78 2.23
CA GLU A 73 10.23 19.56 1.93
C GLU A 73 10.02 19.18 0.46
N GLY A 74 10.76 19.78 -0.47
CA GLY A 74 10.77 19.40 -1.88
C GLY A 74 11.13 17.93 -2.07
N GLU A 75 12.24 17.48 -1.49
CA GLU A 75 12.69 16.08 -1.54
C GLU A 75 11.66 15.12 -0.93
N ARG A 76 11.04 15.49 0.20
CA ARG A 76 9.99 14.70 0.86
C ARG A 76 8.75 14.60 -0.01
N ASN A 77 8.35 15.70 -0.66
CA ASN A 77 7.20 15.72 -1.56
C ASN A 77 7.42 14.83 -2.78
N VAL A 78 8.60 14.85 -3.40
CA VAL A 78 8.94 13.95 -4.51
C VAL A 78 8.82 12.49 -4.06
N ARG A 79 9.48 12.10 -2.96
CA ARG A 79 9.41 10.73 -2.44
C ARG A 79 7.98 10.30 -2.09
N ARG A 80 7.19 11.19 -1.48
CA ARG A 80 5.78 10.92 -1.13
C ARG A 80 4.93 10.71 -2.39
N ASN A 81 5.07 11.57 -3.39
CA ASN A 81 4.33 11.48 -4.64
C ASN A 81 4.66 10.21 -5.43
N GLU A 82 5.93 9.82 -5.46
CA GLU A 82 6.35 8.55 -6.07
C GLU A 82 5.78 7.34 -5.33
N TYR A 83 5.79 7.38 -3.99
CA TYR A 83 5.21 6.31 -3.17
C TYR A 83 3.70 6.18 -3.40
N ILE A 84 2.97 7.29 -3.36
CA ILE A 84 1.53 7.36 -3.66
C ILE A 84 1.27 6.83 -5.07
N SER A 85 2.02 7.28 -6.07
CA SER A 85 1.87 6.82 -7.46
C SER A 85 2.05 5.30 -7.58
N ARG A 86 3.02 4.70 -6.88
CA ARG A 86 3.22 3.24 -6.87
C ARG A 86 2.06 2.49 -6.22
N LEU A 87 1.52 3.01 -5.11
CA LEU A 87 0.37 2.43 -4.43
C LEU A 87 -0.89 2.45 -5.33
N PHE A 88 -1.15 3.58 -5.98
CA PHE A 88 -2.36 3.78 -6.80
C PHE A 88 -2.22 3.32 -8.25
N LYS A 89 -1.06 2.78 -8.63
CA LYS A 89 -0.83 2.27 -9.99
C LYS A 89 -1.88 1.22 -10.38
N ILE A 90 -2.22 0.31 -9.47
CA ILE A 90 -3.20 -0.76 -9.72
C ILE A 90 -4.57 -0.18 -10.12
N ILE A 91 -5.05 0.85 -9.41
CA ILE A 91 -6.33 1.52 -9.70
C ILE A 91 -6.25 2.31 -11.01
N THR A 92 -5.11 2.92 -11.29
CA THR A 92 -4.89 3.70 -12.52
C THR A 92 -4.87 2.79 -13.75
N ASP A 93 -4.20 1.64 -13.64
CA ASP A 93 -4.09 0.64 -14.69
C ASP A 93 -5.47 0.00 -14.98
N GLU A 94 -6.28 -0.28 -13.96
CA GLU A 94 -7.68 -0.70 -14.12
C GLU A 94 -8.51 0.35 -14.87
N LYS A 95 -8.37 1.64 -14.51
CA LYS A 95 -9.07 2.73 -15.21
C LYS A 95 -8.69 2.83 -16.69
N THR A 96 -7.43 2.59 -17.03
CA THR A 96 -6.97 2.59 -18.43
C THR A 96 -7.38 1.33 -19.21
N ASN A 97 -7.60 0.21 -18.53
CA ASN A 97 -8.08 -1.03 -19.14
C ASN A 97 -9.62 -1.07 -19.31
N LEU A 98 -10.35 -0.12 -18.71
CA LEU A 98 -11.76 0.10 -19.02
C LEU A 98 -11.87 0.68 -20.44
N THR A 99 -12.57 -0.02 -21.32
CA THR A 99 -12.85 0.48 -22.67
C THR A 99 -13.64 1.80 -22.57
N PRO A 100 -13.16 2.91 -23.14
CA PRO A 100 -13.88 4.17 -23.16
C PRO A 100 -15.30 3.97 -23.69
N HIS A 101 -16.31 4.58 -23.05
CA HIS A 101 -17.72 4.37 -23.39
C HIS A 101 -18.04 4.71 -24.87
N ASN A 102 -17.35 5.70 -25.43
CA ASN A 102 -17.44 6.10 -26.83
C ASN A 102 -16.88 5.05 -27.82
N GLU A 103 -16.01 4.14 -27.35
CA GLU A 103 -15.43 3.08 -28.16
C GLU A 103 -16.27 1.79 -28.13
N MET A 104 -17.19 1.65 -27.16
CA MET A 104 -18.15 0.55 -27.13
C MET A 104 -19.05 0.57 -28.39
N LYS A 105 -19.12 -0.58 -29.08
CA LYS A 105 -19.92 -0.73 -30.30
C LYS A 105 -21.40 -0.41 -30.06
N ASP A 106 -21.92 -0.80 -28.90
CA ASP A 106 -23.33 -0.60 -28.53
C ASP A 106 -23.68 0.89 -28.33
N TYR A 107 -22.76 1.68 -27.75
CA TYR A 107 -22.94 3.13 -27.62
C TYR A 107 -22.92 3.84 -28.97
N ARG A 108 -22.01 3.45 -29.87
CA ARG A 108 -21.98 3.98 -31.25
C ARG A 108 -23.25 3.67 -32.02
N ASN A 109 -23.84 2.50 -31.81
CA ASN A 109 -25.10 2.12 -32.44
C ASN A 109 -26.26 2.93 -31.85
N LEU A 110 -26.32 3.08 -30.52
CA LEU A 110 -27.32 3.91 -29.84
C LEU A 110 -27.28 5.37 -30.32
N MET A 111 -26.10 5.97 -30.42
CA MET A 111 -25.96 7.35 -30.91
C MET A 111 -26.38 7.51 -32.37
N LYS A 112 -26.08 6.52 -33.23
CA LYS A 112 -26.56 6.50 -34.62
C LYS A 112 -28.07 6.40 -34.73
N ASP A 113 -28.73 5.76 -33.77
CA ASP A 113 -30.18 5.62 -33.77
C ASP A 113 -30.88 6.86 -33.20
N LEU A 114 -30.24 7.55 -32.25
CA LEU A 114 -30.70 8.87 -31.76
C LEU A 114 -30.57 9.96 -32.83
N ASP A 115 -29.49 9.97 -33.62
CA ASP A 115 -29.29 10.93 -34.72
C ASP A 115 -30.27 10.73 -35.90
N LYS A 116 -31.00 9.61 -35.94
CA LYS A 116 -32.01 9.30 -36.97
C LYS A 116 -33.43 9.74 -36.59
N THR A 117 -33.64 10.20 -35.36
CA THR A 117 -34.94 10.66 -34.84
C THR A 117 -35.03 12.17 -34.93
#